data_AF-A0A916EGU0-F1
#
_entry.id   AF-A0A916EGU0-F1
#
_cell.length_a   1.000
_cell.length_b   1.000
_cell.length_c   1.000
_cell.angle_alpha   90.00
_cell.angle_beta   90.00
_cell.angle_gamma   90.00
#
_symmetry.space_group_name_H-M   'P 1'
#
loop_
_entity.id
_entity.type
_entity.pdbx_description
1 polymer ?
#
loop_
_entity_poly.entity_id
_entity_poly.type
_entity_poly.pdbx_seq_one_letter_code
_entity_poly.pdbx_strand_id
1 'polypeptide(L)'
;MVKKNKKTLHKFPSFQPAVSLDLDRNDAQAKASYYCEKAKVRNTEKSTKNWITKFEEFRVCANYSVPLSELNDVSLLQQQLVEYISTMKRNDGCEYKATSIKQAVDALNRYLVCHSPIL
;
A
#
# COMPACT_ATOMS: atom_id res chain seq x y z
N MET A 1 -34.55 26.39 46.59
CA MET A 1 -33.41 27.20 46.07
C MET A 1 -32.66 26.38 45.02
N VAL A 2 -32.82 26.69 43.72
CA VAL A 2 -32.13 25.98 42.63
C VAL A 2 -30.96 26.85 42.14
N LYS A 3 -29.73 26.38 42.33
CA LYS A 3 -28.52 27.03 41.81
C LYS A 3 -28.46 26.84 40.28
N LYS A 4 -28.68 27.90 39.51
CA LYS A 4 -28.42 27.91 38.06
C LYS A 4 -26.92 28.11 37.82
N ASN A 5 -26.22 27.04 37.43
CA ASN A 5 -24.84 27.12 36.93
C ASN A 5 -24.85 27.76 35.52
N LYS A 6 -24.24 28.95 35.38
CA LYS A 6 -23.97 29.56 34.07
C LYS A 6 -22.86 28.75 33.39
N LYS A 7 -23.20 27.99 32.35
CA LYS A 7 -22.19 27.40 31.45
C LYS A 7 -21.54 28.53 30.66
N THR A 8 -20.24 28.75 30.86
CA THR A 8 -19.42 29.59 29.99
C THR A 8 -19.29 28.92 28.63
N LEU A 9 -19.81 29.58 27.59
CA LEU A 9 -19.63 29.17 26.21
C LEU A 9 -18.17 29.45 25.82
N HIS A 10 -17.35 28.41 25.73
CA HIS A 10 -16.01 28.53 25.18
C HIS A 10 -16.12 28.90 23.71
N LYS A 11 -15.72 30.14 23.39
CA LYS A 11 -15.66 30.64 22.02
C LYS A 11 -14.58 29.84 21.29
N PHE A 12 -14.97 29.05 20.29
CA PHE A 12 -14.02 28.39 19.40
C PHE A 12 -13.16 29.47 18.72
N PRO A 13 -11.82 29.30 18.65
CA PRO A 13 -10.99 30.22 17.89
C PRO A 13 -11.47 30.20 16.44
N SER A 14 -11.73 31.38 15.87
CA SER A 14 -12.06 31.51 14.45
C SER A 14 -10.94 30.89 13.62
N PHE A 15 -11.30 30.12 12.58
CA PHE A 15 -10.35 29.69 11.57
C PHE A 15 -9.55 30.89 11.07
N GLN A 16 -8.24 30.88 11.31
CA GLN A 16 -7.38 31.91 10.74
C GLN A 16 -7.33 31.70 9.21
N PRO A 17 -7.34 32.78 8.41
CA PRO A 17 -7.17 32.65 6.98
C PRO A 17 -5.85 31.93 6.70
N ALA A 18 -5.83 31.06 5.69
CA ALA A 18 -4.64 30.35 5.27
C ALA A 18 -3.51 31.36 5.08
N VAL A 19 -2.52 31.32 5.98
CA VAL A 19 -1.25 32.01 5.79
C VAL A 19 -0.75 31.52 4.43
N SER A 20 -0.43 32.45 3.52
CA SER A 20 0.26 32.10 2.28
C SER A 20 1.59 31.51 2.68
N LEU A 21 1.60 30.19 2.87
CA LEU A 21 2.80 29.41 3.05
C LEU A 21 3.45 29.46 1.68
N ASP A 22 4.39 30.39 1.51
CA ASP A 22 5.47 30.28 0.55
C ASP A 22 6.31 29.07 0.97
N LEU A 23 5.72 27.88 0.82
CA LEU A 23 6.36 26.60 0.99
C LEU A 23 7.34 26.51 -0.16
N ASP A 24 8.60 26.83 0.14
CA ASP A 24 9.72 26.44 -0.70
C ASP A 24 9.48 24.99 -1.10
N ARG A 25 9.41 24.75 -2.42
CA ARG A 25 9.06 23.45 -3.01
C ARG A 25 9.95 22.33 -2.45
N ASN A 26 11.18 22.68 -2.06
CA ASN A 26 12.13 21.78 -1.42
C ASN A 26 11.74 21.41 0.02
N ASP A 27 11.23 22.35 0.83
CA ASP A 27 10.74 22.10 2.20
C ASP A 27 9.45 21.28 2.19
N ALA A 28 8.56 21.56 1.23
CA ALA A 28 7.35 20.75 1.02
C ALA A 28 7.68 19.30 0.66
N GLN A 29 8.64 19.09 -0.25
CA GLN A 29 9.08 17.76 -0.67
C GLN A 29 9.77 17.02 0.49
N ALA A 30 10.64 17.67 1.25
CA ALA A 30 11.30 17.07 2.41
C ALA A 30 10.29 16.64 3.49
N LYS A 31 9.30 17.47 3.78
CA LYS A 31 8.20 17.13 4.70
C LYS A 31 7.35 15.98 4.17
N ALA A 32 7.01 15.98 2.88
CA ALA A 32 6.28 14.87 2.26
C ALA A 32 7.05 13.55 2.40
N SER A 33 8.35 13.54 2.07
CA SER A 33 9.21 12.36 2.27
C SER A 33 9.26 11.91 3.74
N TYR A 34 9.40 12.83 4.69
CA TYR A 34 9.40 12.51 6.12
C TYR A 34 8.14 11.78 6.56
N TYR A 35 6.97 12.29 6.18
CA TYR A 35 5.70 11.67 6.55
C TYR A 35 5.45 10.35 5.81
N CYS A 36 5.87 10.23 4.55
CA CYS A 36 5.84 8.97 3.82
C CYS A 36 6.66 7.89 4.53
N GLU A 37 7.89 8.18 4.94
CA GLU A 37 8.72 7.24 5.69
C GLU A 37 8.11 6.87 7.06
N LYS A 38 7.60 7.86 7.79
CA LYS A 38 6.92 7.63 9.08
C LYS A 38 5.66 6.78 8.96
N ALA A 39 4.95 6.88 7.84
CA ALA A 39 3.75 6.10 7.57
C ALA A 39 4.05 4.64 7.19
N LYS A 40 5.31 4.29 6.89
CA LYS A 40 5.69 2.91 6.58
C LYS A 40 5.57 2.02 7.80
N VAL A 41 4.66 1.05 7.73
CA VAL A 41 4.49 0.02 8.75
C VAL A 41 5.39 -1.17 8.40
N ARG A 42 6.38 -1.45 9.24
CA ARG A 42 7.35 -2.56 9.02
C ARG A 42 6.67 -3.92 8.77
N ASN A 43 5.53 -4.17 9.40
CA ASN A 43 4.76 -5.40 9.17
C ASN A 43 4.18 -5.46 7.75
N THR A 44 3.74 -4.33 7.20
CA THR A 44 3.24 -4.23 5.83
C THR A 44 4.36 -4.50 4.82
N GLU A 45 5.57 -3.98 5.07
CA GLU A 45 6.74 -4.27 4.22
C GLU A 45 7.10 -5.75 4.24
N LYS A 46 7.18 -6.36 5.44
CA LYS A 46 7.45 -7.79 5.59
C LYS A 46 6.39 -8.63 4.89
N SER A 47 5.12 -8.32 5.09
CA SER A 47 4.02 -9.01 4.43
C SER A 47 4.09 -8.85 2.91
N THR A 48 4.45 -7.65 2.42
CA THR A 48 4.59 -7.41 0.99
C THR A 48 5.71 -8.27 0.42
N LYS A 49 6.89 -8.26 1.04
CA LYS A 49 8.02 -9.13 0.64
C LYS A 49 7.61 -10.61 0.58
N ASN A 50 6.90 -11.12 1.59
CA ASN A 50 6.45 -12.51 1.62
C ASN A 50 5.53 -12.85 0.45
N TRP A 51 4.57 -11.99 0.11
CA TRP A 51 3.67 -12.22 -1.03
C TRP A 51 4.40 -12.14 -2.36
N ILE A 52 5.37 -11.23 -2.50
CA ILE A 52 6.21 -11.13 -3.71
C ILE A 52 7.08 -12.38 -3.88
N THR A 53 7.71 -12.87 -2.81
CA THR A 53 8.48 -14.11 -2.85
C THR A 53 7.61 -15.28 -3.32
N LYS A 54 6.39 -15.43 -2.78
CA LYS A 54 5.46 -16.49 -3.22
C LYS A 54 5.04 -16.35 -4.68
N PHE A 55 4.89 -15.13 -5.18
CA PHE A 55 4.56 -14.89 -6.58
C PHE A 55 5.74 -15.24 -7.49
N GLU A 56 6.96 -14.85 -7.13
CA GLU A 56 8.16 -15.22 -7.89
C GLU A 56 8.42 -16.73 -7.87
N GLU A 57 8.21 -17.41 -6.74
CA GLU A 57 8.25 -18.88 -6.67
C GLU A 57 7.26 -19.52 -7.65
N PHE A 58 6.02 -19.01 -7.70
CA PHE A 58 5.03 -19.45 -8.68
C PHE A 58 5.52 -19.21 -10.11
N ARG A 59 6.11 -18.03 -10.39
CA ARG A 59 6.59 -17.68 -11.74
C ARG A 59 7.70 -18.63 -12.20
N VAL A 60 8.61 -18.98 -11.30
CA VAL A 60 9.66 -19.97 -11.55
C VAL A 60 9.04 -21.35 -11.84
N CYS A 61 8.06 -21.80 -11.04
CA CYS A 61 7.37 -23.07 -11.27
C CYS A 61 6.59 -23.11 -12.59
N ALA A 62 6.05 -21.97 -13.03
CA ALA A 62 5.34 -21.84 -14.29
C ALA A 62 6.26 -21.56 -15.50
N ASN A 63 7.59 -21.64 -15.33
CA ASN A 63 8.61 -21.40 -16.35
C ASN A 63 8.60 -19.98 -16.96
N TYR A 64 8.15 -18.97 -16.22
CA TYR A 64 8.33 -17.58 -16.63
C TYR A 64 9.78 -17.15 -16.35
N SER A 65 10.56 -16.88 -17.39
CA SER A 65 12.01 -16.60 -17.30
C SER A 65 12.37 -15.13 -17.12
N VAL A 66 11.47 -14.21 -17.50
CA VAL A 66 11.72 -12.77 -17.43
C VAL A 66 11.53 -12.27 -15.99
N PRO A 67 12.49 -11.56 -15.37
CA PRO A 67 12.33 -10.94 -14.06
C PRO A 67 11.11 -10.01 -14.02
N LEU A 68 10.40 -9.93 -12.88
CA LEU A 68 9.19 -9.11 -12.78
C LEU A 68 9.47 -7.62 -13.02
N SER A 69 10.66 -7.16 -12.66
CA SER A 69 11.16 -5.79 -12.90
C SER A 69 11.45 -5.48 -14.37
N GLU A 70 11.55 -6.50 -15.22
CA GLU A 70 11.85 -6.36 -16.65
C GLU A 70 10.65 -6.71 -17.54
N LEU A 71 9.58 -7.22 -16.95
CA LEU A 71 8.35 -7.55 -17.66
C LEU A 71 7.66 -6.26 -18.11
N ASN A 72 7.63 -6.03 -19.42
CA ASN A 72 7.09 -4.83 -20.06
C ASN A 72 5.75 -5.08 -20.81
N ASP A 73 5.22 -6.30 -20.75
CA ASP A 73 3.94 -6.66 -21.34
C ASP A 73 2.84 -6.70 -20.26
N VAL A 74 1.90 -5.74 -20.36
CA VAL A 74 0.75 -5.59 -19.46
C VAL A 74 -0.15 -6.83 -19.51
N SER A 75 -0.40 -7.36 -20.69
CA SER A 75 -1.35 -8.47 -20.89
C SER A 75 -0.77 -9.74 -20.28
N LEU A 76 0.53 -9.97 -20.49
CA LEU A 76 1.24 -11.10 -19.90
C LEU A 76 1.31 -10.97 -18.37
N LEU A 77 1.56 -9.78 -17.83
CA LEU A 77 1.52 -9.54 -16.37
C LEU A 77 0.13 -9.83 -15.79
N GLN A 78 -0.93 -9.34 -16.43
CA GLN A 78 -2.31 -9.60 -16.01
C GLN A 78 -2.64 -11.10 -16.04
N GLN A 79 -2.22 -11.82 -17.08
CA GLN A 79 -2.39 -13.26 -17.18
C GLN A 79 -1.68 -13.98 -16.02
N GLN A 80 -0.42 -13.65 -15.75
CA GLN A 80 0.35 -14.25 -14.64
C GLN A 80 -0.29 -13.99 -13.28
N LEU A 81 -0.84 -12.79 -13.05
CA LEU A 81 -1.52 -12.44 -11.82
C LEU A 81 -2.83 -13.24 -11.64
N VAL A 82 -3.63 -13.36 -12.71
CA VAL A 82 -4.89 -14.13 -12.67
C VAL A 82 -4.61 -15.61 -12.42
N GLU A 83 -3.61 -16.17 -13.10
CA GLU A 83 -3.19 -17.56 -12.91
C GLU A 83 -2.70 -17.80 -11.47
N TYR A 84 -1.89 -16.89 -10.93
CA TYR A 84 -1.41 -16.99 -9.56
C TYR A 84 -2.56 -16.93 -8.53
N ILE A 85 -3.43 -15.92 -8.62
CA ILE A 85 -4.53 -15.74 -7.65
C ILE A 85 -5.54 -16.88 -7.71
N SER A 86 -5.77 -17.46 -8.90
CA SER A 86 -6.69 -18.60 -9.05
C SER A 86 -6.11 -19.93 -8.55
N THR A 87 -4.78 -20.06 -8.50
CA THR A 87 -4.09 -21.31 -8.13
C THR A 87 -3.45 -21.28 -6.74
N MET A 88 -3.32 -20.11 -6.12
CA MET A 88 -2.63 -19.95 -4.85
C MET A 88 -3.27 -20.77 -3.72
N LYS A 89 -2.45 -21.55 -3.03
CA LYS A 89 -2.86 -22.34 -1.86
C LYS A 89 -1.91 -22.14 -0.69
N ARG A 90 -2.43 -22.40 0.51
CA ARG A 90 -1.62 -22.46 1.72
C ARG A 90 -0.68 -23.66 1.65
N ASN A 91 0.34 -23.67 2.51
CA ASN A 91 1.33 -24.75 2.55
C ASN A 91 0.72 -26.12 2.93
N ASP A 92 -0.45 -26.14 3.58
CA ASP A 92 -1.23 -27.34 3.88
C ASP A 92 -2.16 -27.77 2.74
N GLY A 93 -2.10 -27.10 1.58
CA GLY A 93 -2.96 -27.36 0.43
C GLY A 93 -4.37 -26.77 0.54
N CYS A 94 -4.70 -26.12 1.66
CA CYS A 94 -6.01 -25.48 1.84
C CYS A 94 -6.08 -24.13 1.11
N GLU A 95 -7.31 -23.70 0.82
CA GLU A 95 -7.57 -22.37 0.26
C GLU A 95 -7.26 -21.26 1.27
N TYR A 96 -6.85 -20.10 0.74
CA TYR A 96 -6.74 -18.90 1.53
C TYR A 96 -8.12 -18.31 1.83
N LYS A 97 -8.23 -17.64 2.98
CA LYS A 97 -9.40 -16.79 3.26
C LYS A 97 -9.42 -15.62 2.27
N ALA A 98 -10.60 -15.15 1.90
CA ALA A 98 -10.77 -13.98 1.04
C ALA A 98 -9.97 -12.74 1.51
N THR A 99 -9.86 -12.54 2.82
CA THR A 99 -9.05 -11.44 3.40
C THR A 99 -7.56 -11.59 3.11
N SER A 100 -7.02 -12.80 3.14
CA SER A 100 -5.63 -13.09 2.80
C SER A 100 -5.37 -12.92 1.31
N ILE A 101 -6.33 -13.32 0.46
CA ILE A 101 -6.25 -13.09 -0.99
C ILE A 101 -6.21 -11.58 -1.27
N LYS A 102 -7.09 -10.80 -0.64
CA LYS A 102 -7.06 -9.34 -0.75
C LYS A 102 -5.71 -8.75 -0.32
N GLN A 103 -5.15 -9.21 0.79
CA GLN A 103 -3.84 -8.78 1.26
C GLN A 103 -2.71 -9.09 0.27
N ALA A 104 -2.78 -10.24 -0.41
CA ALA A 104 -1.84 -10.61 -1.47
C ALA A 104 -1.97 -9.66 -2.67
N VAL A 105 -3.19 -9.39 -3.12
CA VAL A 105 -3.46 -8.43 -4.22
C VAL A 105 -2.95 -7.04 -3.86
N ASP A 106 -3.23 -6.54 -2.66
CA ASP A 106 -2.75 -5.23 -2.20
C ASP A 106 -1.22 -5.19 -2.13
N ALA A 107 -0.57 -6.29 -1.74
CA ALA A 107 0.89 -6.39 -1.71
C ALA A 107 1.50 -6.39 -3.12
N LEU A 108 0.94 -7.16 -4.05
CA LEU A 108 1.35 -7.20 -5.44
C LEU A 108 1.22 -5.82 -6.08
N ASN A 109 0.09 -5.16 -5.89
CA ASN A 109 -0.14 -3.81 -6.41
C ASN A 109 0.88 -2.80 -5.84
N ARG A 110 1.11 -2.81 -4.53
CA ARG A 110 2.12 -1.94 -3.89
C ARG A 110 3.52 -2.13 -4.48
N TYR A 111 3.90 -3.37 -4.78
CA TYR A 111 5.21 -3.67 -5.35
C TYR A 111 5.28 -3.21 -6.82
N LEU A 112 4.28 -3.56 -7.62
CA LEU A 112 4.28 -3.28 -9.06
C LEU A 112 4.28 -1.77 -9.34
N VAL A 113 3.53 -0.97 -8.58
CA VAL A 113 3.55 0.51 -8.71
C VAL A 113 4.94 1.11 -8.46
N CYS A 114 5.78 0.46 -7.65
CA CYS A 114 7.11 0.98 -7.32
C CYS A 114 8.23 0.43 -8.21
N HIS A 115 8.01 -0.72 -8.85
CA HIS A 115 9.08 -1.53 -9.44
C HIS A 115 8.80 -2.01 -10.87
N SER A 116 7.55 -1.95 -11.33
CA SER A 116 7.21 -2.34 -12.68
C SER A 116 7.59 -1.24 -13.67
N PRO A 117 8.12 -1.57 -14.85
CA PRO A 117 8.34 -0.60 -15.91
C PRO A 117 7.03 -0.20 -16.63
N ILE A 118 5.91 -0.86 -16.30
CA ILE A 118 4.61 -0.70 -16.95
C ILE A 118 3.73 0.35 -16.23
N LEU A 119 3.82 0.42 -14.90
CA LEU A 119 2.86 1.11 -14.02
C LEU A 119 3.44 2.37 -13.37
#